data_AF-A0A819DCM8-F1
#
_entry.id   AF-A0A819DCM8-F1
#
_cell.length_a   1.000
_cell.length_b   1.000
_cell.length_c   1.000
_cell.angle_alpha   90.00
_cell.angle_beta   90.00
_cell.angle_gamma   90.00
#
_symmetry.space_group_name_H-M   'P 1'
#
loop_
_entity.id
_entity.type
_entity.pdbx_description
1 polymer ?
#
loop_
_entity_poly.entity_id
_entity_poly.type
_entity_poly.pdbx_seq_one_letter_code
_entity_poly.pdbx_strand_id
1 'polypeptide(L)'
;MASLLHDSEEQRFVDRIRCTTYREIRDKMIATTESSFITRQWISKKLCRSEDWVRRHWNDTIEEYYTQFGRGRPQEHGQSWDGAYFREILLQQHVIPFLRDPANVLDTDEVIFLHDKAPSENIGAIIKDKVEELMSSEDHQNRYNYDILKTNVENILKDLENDTDLFIDLLCSMRKRLDALKAAGGGHTNF
;
A
#
# COMPACT_ATOMS: atom_id res chain seq x y z
N MET A 1 24.79 -18.22 -10.30
CA MET A 1 24.44 -17.26 -9.22
C MET A 1 22.98 -16.88 -9.44
N ALA A 2 22.06 -17.38 -8.60
CA ALA A 2 20.65 -17.01 -8.71
C ALA A 2 20.51 -15.53 -8.35
N SER A 3 20.02 -14.73 -9.28
CA SER A 3 19.77 -13.30 -9.08
C SER A 3 18.83 -13.11 -7.89
N LEU A 4 19.20 -12.22 -6.95
CA LEU A 4 18.44 -11.77 -5.78
C LEU A 4 17.21 -10.92 -6.18
N LEU A 5 16.49 -11.31 -7.24
CA LEU A 5 15.29 -10.62 -7.74
C LEU A 5 14.12 -10.58 -6.73
N HIS A 6 14.26 -11.25 -5.58
CA HIS A 6 13.25 -11.31 -4.51
C HIS A 6 13.74 -10.75 -3.17
N ASP A 7 14.84 -9.99 -3.14
CA ASP A 7 15.39 -9.44 -1.88
C ASP A 7 15.18 -7.93 -1.72
N SER A 8 13.97 -7.44 -2.03
CA SER A 8 13.59 -6.06 -1.74
C SER A 8 13.37 -5.85 -0.24
N GLU A 9 13.50 -4.60 0.23
CA GLU A 9 13.24 -4.27 1.64
C GLU A 9 11.76 -4.49 2.01
N GLU A 10 10.85 -4.28 1.06
CA GLU A 10 9.43 -4.63 1.18
C GLU A 10 9.24 -6.14 1.41
N GLN A 11 9.94 -6.99 0.63
CA GLN A 11 9.86 -8.44 0.82
C GLN A 11 10.48 -8.85 2.16
N ARG A 12 11.58 -8.22 2.58
CA ARG A 12 12.16 -8.46 3.91
C ARG A 12 11.20 -8.06 5.03
N PHE A 13 10.45 -6.97 4.88
CA PHE A 13 9.43 -6.55 5.83
C PHE A 13 8.29 -7.57 5.92
N VAL A 14 7.78 -8.04 4.78
CA VAL A 14 6.77 -9.10 4.74
C VAL A 14 7.29 -10.39 5.38
N ASP A 15 8.54 -10.77 5.11
CA ASP A 15 9.16 -11.97 5.70
C ASP A 15 9.34 -11.83 7.22
N ARG A 16 9.62 -10.62 7.72
CA ARG A 16 9.73 -10.33 9.16
C ARG A 16 8.41 -10.54 9.88
N ILE A 17 7.32 -10.01 9.32
CA ILE A 17 5.96 -10.25 9.82
C ILE A 17 5.65 -11.74 9.81
N ARG A 18 5.87 -12.44 8.69
CA ARG A 18 5.61 -13.88 8.57
C ARG A 18 6.41 -14.69 9.58
N CYS A 19 7.67 -14.35 9.80
CA CYS A 19 8.53 -14.99 10.79
C CYS A 19 7.93 -14.89 12.20
N THR A 20 7.51 -13.70 12.62
CA THR A 20 6.86 -13.47 13.92
C THR A 20 5.52 -14.22 14.02
N THR A 21 4.69 -14.19 12.98
CA THR A 21 3.43 -14.94 12.95
C THR A 21 3.66 -16.45 13.08
N TYR A 22 4.63 -17.03 12.37
CA TYR A 22 4.92 -18.46 12.48
C TYR A 22 5.42 -18.86 13.88
N ARG A 23 6.23 -18.00 14.51
CA ARG A 23 6.62 -18.18 15.92
C ARG A 23 5.41 -18.19 16.85
N GLU A 24 4.51 -17.22 16.72
CA GLU A 24 3.30 -17.18 17.57
C GLU A 24 2.41 -18.40 17.39
N ILE A 25 2.25 -18.89 16.15
CA ILE A 25 1.54 -20.14 15.87
C ILE A 25 2.25 -21.32 16.54
N ARG A 26 3.58 -21.41 16.42
CA ARG A 26 4.39 -22.45 17.09
C ARG A 26 4.15 -22.43 18.60
N ASP A 27 4.21 -21.26 19.21
CA ASP A 27 4.10 -21.12 20.66
C ASP A 27 2.70 -21.50 21.15
N LYS A 28 1.65 -21.12 20.41
CA LYS A 28 0.26 -21.57 20.66
C LYS A 28 0.10 -23.09 20.46
N MET A 29 0.73 -23.67 19.45
CA MET A 29 0.71 -25.12 19.23
C MET A 29 1.41 -25.87 20.36
N ILE A 30 2.60 -25.42 20.79
CA ILE A 30 3.32 -26.02 21.92
C ILE A 30 2.48 -25.92 23.20
N ALA A 31 1.82 -24.79 23.44
CA ALA A 31 0.95 -24.62 24.60
C ALA A 31 -0.27 -25.57 24.61
N THR A 32 -0.69 -26.10 23.45
CA THR A 32 -1.88 -26.97 23.32
C THR A 32 -1.55 -28.44 23.10
N THR A 33 -0.42 -28.75 22.47
CA THR A 33 -0.07 -30.10 21.99
C THR A 33 1.31 -30.58 22.46
N GLU A 34 1.97 -29.81 23.34
CA GLU A 34 3.32 -30.07 23.89
C GLU A 34 4.44 -30.17 22.84
N SER A 35 4.13 -30.00 21.56
CA SER A 35 5.08 -30.09 20.46
C SER A 35 4.64 -29.24 19.26
N SER A 36 5.57 -28.91 18.36
CA SER A 36 5.25 -28.27 17.08
C SER A 36 6.28 -28.65 16.03
N PHE A 37 5.81 -28.87 14.80
CA PHE A 37 6.70 -29.07 13.65
C PHE A 37 7.33 -27.76 13.14
N ILE A 38 6.85 -26.61 13.62
CA ILE A 38 7.35 -25.30 13.20
C ILE A 38 8.66 -25.01 13.94
N THR A 39 9.77 -25.27 13.25
CA THR A 39 11.13 -24.97 13.74
C THR A 39 11.72 -23.74 13.03
N ARG A 40 12.81 -23.19 13.56
CA ARG A 40 13.58 -22.12 12.88
C ARG A 40 14.03 -22.53 11.48
N GLN A 41 14.49 -23.78 11.36
CA GLN A 41 14.86 -24.37 10.08
C GLN A 41 13.68 -24.46 9.12
N TRP A 42 12.50 -24.84 9.61
CA TRP A 42 11.29 -24.87 8.80
C TRP A 42 10.93 -23.47 8.28
N ILE A 43 10.95 -22.45 9.15
CA ILE A 43 10.67 -21.06 8.78
C ILE A 43 11.71 -20.54 7.77
N SER A 44 13.00 -20.82 7.99
CA SER A 44 14.09 -20.46 7.07
C SER A 44 13.85 -21.01 5.67
N LYS A 45 13.52 -22.30 5.56
CA LYS A 45 13.17 -22.94 4.27
C LYS A 45 11.92 -22.33 3.66
N LYS A 46 10.89 -22.04 4.48
CA LYS A 46 9.60 -21.51 4.02
C LYS A 46 9.70 -20.09 3.47
N LEU A 47 10.56 -19.26 4.06
CA LEU A 47 10.78 -17.86 3.68
C LEU A 47 11.96 -17.67 2.73
N CYS A 48 12.68 -18.74 2.36
CA CYS A 48 13.92 -18.65 1.59
C CYS A 48 14.96 -17.72 2.25
N ARG A 49 15.06 -17.75 3.58
CA ARG A 49 16.00 -16.96 4.41
C ARG A 49 16.99 -17.86 5.13
N SER A 50 18.14 -17.33 5.55
CA SER A 50 19.06 -18.10 6.39
C SER A 50 18.48 -18.33 7.78
N GLU A 51 18.85 -19.43 8.44
CA GLU A 51 18.45 -19.69 9.83
C GLU A 51 18.94 -18.58 10.78
N ASP A 52 20.09 -17.95 10.48
CA ASP A 52 20.61 -16.80 11.22
C ASP A 52 19.74 -15.55 11.08
N TRP A 53 19.16 -15.33 9.90
CA TRP A 53 18.20 -14.25 9.70
C TRP A 53 16.95 -14.47 10.55
N VAL A 54 16.42 -15.70 10.53
CA VAL A 54 15.26 -16.10 11.36
C VAL A 54 15.57 -15.98 12.85
N ARG A 55 16.79 -16.33 13.28
CA ARG A 55 17.23 -16.20 14.67
C ARG A 55 17.30 -14.75 15.14
N ARG A 56 17.80 -13.83 14.30
CA ARG A 56 17.89 -12.40 14.64
C ARG A 56 16.52 -11.77 14.84
N HIS A 57 15.57 -12.13 13.98
CA HIS A 57 14.20 -11.61 14.00
C HIS A 57 13.24 -12.48 14.83
N TRP A 58 13.78 -13.43 15.60
CA TRP A 58 12.97 -14.42 16.32
C TRP A 58 12.18 -13.80 17.45
N ASN A 59 12.70 -12.77 18.12
CA ASN A 59 12.08 -12.19 19.31
C ASN A 59 11.32 -10.90 19.00
N ASP A 60 11.42 -10.40 17.78
CA ASP A 60 10.78 -9.16 17.36
C ASP A 60 9.25 -9.28 17.43
N THR A 61 8.57 -8.18 17.71
CA THR A 61 7.11 -8.08 17.71
C THR A 61 6.59 -7.46 16.42
N ILE A 62 5.32 -7.72 16.09
CA ILE A 62 4.69 -7.11 14.92
C ILE A 62 4.64 -5.58 15.10
N GLU A 63 4.41 -5.11 16.33
CA GLU A 63 4.37 -3.71 16.72
C GLU A 63 5.72 -3.00 16.55
N GLU A 64 6.83 -3.69 16.85
CA GLU A 64 8.18 -3.15 16.62
C GLU A 64 8.43 -2.92 15.12
N TYR A 65 7.98 -3.83 14.26
CA TYR A 65 8.09 -3.64 12.82
C TYR A 65 7.20 -2.52 12.30
N TYR A 66 5.96 -2.41 12.79
CA TYR A 66 5.13 -1.26 12.45
C TYR A 66 5.71 0.06 12.98
N THR A 67 6.43 0.06 14.10
CA THR A 67 7.10 1.26 14.60
C THR A 67 8.34 1.62 13.77
N GLN A 68 9.12 0.61 13.35
CA GLN A 68 10.36 0.79 12.58
C GLN A 68 10.09 1.16 11.11
N PHE A 69 9.06 0.57 10.50
CA PHE A 69 8.74 0.71 9.07
C PHE A 69 7.43 1.47 8.81
N GLY A 70 6.65 1.82 9.83
CA GLY A 70 5.39 2.55 9.72
C GLY A 70 5.52 4.01 9.31
N ARG A 71 6.71 4.49 8.91
CA ARG A 71 6.88 5.81 8.32
C ARG A 71 6.18 5.98 6.95
N GLY A 72 5.63 4.90 6.37
CA GLY A 72 4.86 4.94 5.12
C GLY A 72 3.33 4.90 5.28
N ARG A 73 2.79 4.62 6.48
CA ARG A 73 1.37 4.86 6.75
C ARG A 73 1.29 6.14 7.57
N PRO A 74 0.60 7.19 7.09
CA PRO A 74 0.39 8.39 7.90
C PRO A 74 -0.30 7.98 9.21
N GLN A 75 0.46 7.91 10.30
CA GLN A 75 -0.06 7.99 11.67
C GLN A 75 -0.11 9.45 12.10
N GLU A 76 -0.49 10.35 11.19
CA GLU A 76 -0.77 11.70 11.63
C GLU A 76 -1.95 11.63 12.61
N HIS A 77 -1.68 12.10 13.84
CA HIS A 77 -2.67 12.38 14.86
C HIS A 77 -3.45 11.18 15.45
N GLY A 78 -2.82 10.01 15.56
CA GLY A 78 -3.43 8.87 16.27
C GLY A 78 -4.67 8.29 15.57
N GLN A 79 -4.86 8.61 14.30
CA GLN A 79 -5.93 8.05 13.48
C GLN A 79 -5.51 6.67 12.96
N SER A 80 -6.28 5.67 13.35
CA SER A 80 -6.20 4.32 12.80
C SER A 80 -6.93 4.31 11.46
N TRP A 81 -6.29 3.83 10.40
CA TRP A 81 -6.96 3.54 9.12
C TRP A 81 -7.81 2.27 9.27
N ASP A 82 -8.88 2.36 10.04
CA ASP A 82 -9.82 1.28 10.30
C ASP A 82 -11.17 1.52 9.61
N GLY A 83 -12.10 0.59 9.83
CA GLY A 83 -13.44 0.70 9.29
C GLY A 83 -14.23 1.90 9.82
N ALA A 84 -13.87 2.48 10.97
CA ALA A 84 -14.51 3.67 11.50
C ALA A 84 -14.00 4.91 10.74
N TYR A 85 -12.68 5.06 10.58
CA TYR A 85 -12.11 6.15 9.78
C TYR A 85 -12.64 6.15 8.34
N PHE A 86 -12.67 4.98 7.69
CA PHE A 86 -13.21 4.85 6.35
C PHE A 86 -14.68 5.29 6.26
N ARG A 87 -15.51 4.90 7.23
CA ARG A 87 -16.93 5.25 7.25
C ARG A 87 -17.16 6.72 7.59
N GLU A 88 -16.56 7.19 8.66
CA GLU A 88 -16.89 8.48 9.29
C GLU A 88 -16.17 9.65 8.63
N ILE A 89 -14.96 9.42 8.13
CA ILE A 89 -14.20 10.46 7.44
C ILE A 89 -14.40 10.33 5.93
N LEU A 90 -13.96 9.23 5.32
CA LEU A 90 -13.96 9.12 3.86
C LEU A 90 -15.37 9.10 3.28
N LEU A 91 -16.25 8.21 3.75
CA LEU A 91 -17.60 8.13 3.19
C LEU A 91 -18.46 9.33 3.61
N GLN A 92 -18.59 9.59 4.91
CA GLN A 92 -19.55 10.57 5.40
C GLN A 92 -19.15 12.03 5.15
N GLN A 93 -17.85 12.37 5.23
CA GLN A 93 -17.41 13.76 5.10
C GLN A 93 -16.95 14.12 3.68
N HIS A 94 -16.56 13.13 2.86
CA HIS A 94 -16.03 13.40 1.52
C HIS A 94 -16.88 12.78 0.40
N VAL A 95 -17.02 11.45 0.34
CA VAL A 95 -17.67 10.78 -0.81
C VAL A 95 -19.16 11.09 -0.88
N ILE A 96 -19.92 10.93 0.21
CA ILE A 96 -21.37 11.15 0.20
C ILE A 96 -21.71 12.62 -0.10
N PRO A 97 -21.05 13.63 0.51
CA PRO A 97 -21.26 15.02 0.14
C PRO A 97 -20.97 15.29 -1.34
N PHE A 98 -19.86 14.75 -1.88
CA PHE A 98 -19.54 14.87 -3.30
C PHE A 98 -20.66 14.28 -4.17
N LEU A 99 -21.14 13.06 -3.89
CA LEU A 99 -22.21 12.43 -4.67
C LEU A 99 -23.56 13.15 -4.56
N ARG A 100 -23.79 13.94 -3.50
CA ARG A 100 -25.04 14.68 -3.29
C ARG A 100 -25.01 16.10 -3.82
N ASP A 101 -23.85 16.59 -4.25
CA ASP A 101 -23.74 17.92 -4.83
C ASP A 101 -24.44 17.96 -6.20
N PRO A 102 -25.51 18.75 -6.38
CA PRO A 102 -26.23 18.82 -7.64
C PRO A 102 -25.40 19.42 -8.79
N ALA A 103 -24.26 20.05 -8.50
CA ALA A 103 -23.32 20.50 -9.52
C ALA A 103 -22.52 19.34 -10.14
N ASN A 104 -22.39 18.22 -9.43
CA ASN A 104 -21.76 17.02 -9.96
C ASN A 104 -22.75 16.30 -10.88
N VAL A 105 -22.41 16.23 -12.17
CA VAL A 105 -23.26 15.62 -13.21
C VAL A 105 -23.13 14.09 -13.15
N LEU A 106 -23.56 13.50 -12.04
CA LEU A 106 -23.55 12.06 -11.81
C LEU A 106 -24.97 11.60 -11.46
N ASP A 107 -25.49 10.62 -12.20
CA ASP A 107 -26.67 9.89 -11.75
C ASP A 107 -26.23 8.91 -10.66
N THR A 108 -26.63 9.16 -9.42
CA THR A 108 -26.22 8.33 -8.28
C THR A 108 -26.67 6.89 -8.40
N ASP A 109 -27.72 6.61 -9.18
CA ASP A 109 -28.20 5.25 -9.42
C ASP A 109 -27.35 4.48 -10.45
N GLU A 110 -26.48 5.19 -11.19
CA GLU A 110 -25.58 4.62 -12.21
C GLU A 110 -24.11 4.56 -11.74
N VAL A 111 -23.80 5.05 -10.54
CA VAL A 111 -22.42 5.11 -10.02
C VAL A 111 -22.09 3.91 -9.15
N ILE A 112 -20.97 3.25 -9.46
CA ILE A 112 -20.37 2.22 -8.60
C ILE A 112 -19.15 2.82 -7.89
N PHE A 113 -19.20 2.89 -6.56
CA PHE A 113 -18.05 3.28 -5.76
C PHE A 113 -17.10 2.11 -5.57
N LEU A 114 -15.89 2.22 -6.12
CA LEU A 114 -14.81 1.23 -5.97
C LEU A 114 -13.80 1.74 -4.94
N HIS A 115 -13.61 0.97 -3.88
CA HIS A 115 -12.56 1.18 -2.88
C HIS A 115 -11.70 -0.09 -2.83
N ASP A 116 -10.38 0.10 -2.89
CA ASP A 116 -9.35 -0.95 -2.93
C ASP A 116 -9.07 -1.59 -4.31
N LYS A 117 -7.77 -1.74 -4.64
CA LYS A 117 -7.22 -2.24 -5.93
C LYS A 117 -7.86 -1.66 -7.19
N ALA A 118 -8.32 -0.41 -7.09
CA ALA A 118 -8.98 0.29 -8.15
C ALA A 118 -7.98 0.72 -9.25
N PRO A 119 -8.49 1.15 -10.43
CA PRO A 119 -7.72 1.82 -11.49
C PRO A 119 -6.71 2.88 -10.99
N SER A 120 -6.98 3.42 -9.80
CA SER A 120 -6.23 4.44 -9.07
C SER A 120 -4.85 4.04 -8.58
N GLU A 121 -4.39 2.77 -8.69
CA GLU A 121 -2.95 2.48 -8.49
C GLU A 121 -2.08 3.40 -9.37
N ASN A 122 -2.59 3.80 -10.54
CA ASN A 122 -1.93 4.78 -11.40
C ASN A 122 -1.97 6.20 -10.85
N ILE A 123 -3.05 6.65 -10.19
CA ILE A 123 -3.11 8.05 -9.71
C ILE A 123 -2.07 8.27 -8.61
N GLY A 124 -1.89 7.28 -7.73
CA GLY A 124 -0.86 7.33 -6.69
C GLY A 124 0.55 7.40 -7.28
N ALA A 125 0.84 6.58 -8.30
CA ALA A 125 2.11 6.64 -9.02
C ALA A 125 2.31 7.97 -9.75
N ILE A 126 1.29 8.49 -10.44
CA ILE A 126 1.35 9.79 -11.14
C ILE A 126 1.62 10.92 -10.16
N ILE A 127 0.92 10.96 -9.01
CA ILE A 127 1.14 11.97 -7.98
C ILE A 127 2.58 11.85 -7.46
N LYS A 128 3.04 10.64 -7.16
CA LYS A 128 4.41 10.40 -6.69
C LYS A 128 5.44 10.90 -7.71
N ASP A 129 5.32 10.55 -8.97
CA ASP A 129 6.26 10.93 -10.02
C ASP A 129 6.32 12.46 -10.20
N LYS A 130 5.15 13.13 -10.19
CA LYS A 130 5.07 14.61 -10.23
C LYS A 130 5.70 15.25 -8.99
N VAL A 131 5.48 14.69 -7.81
CA VAL A 131 6.10 15.18 -6.56
C VAL A 131 7.62 15.02 -6.63
N GLU A 132 8.12 13.87 -7.09
CA GLU A 132 9.55 13.60 -7.24
C GLU A 132 10.21 14.53 -8.27
N GLU A 133 9.49 14.87 -9.34
CA GLU A 133 9.93 15.87 -10.34
C GLU A 133 10.05 17.26 -9.72
N LEU A 134 9.03 17.72 -8.97
CA LEU A 134 9.09 19.00 -8.25
C LEU A 134 10.26 19.03 -7.26
N MET A 135 10.39 18.00 -6.43
CA MET A 135 11.48 17.88 -5.45
C MET A 135 12.87 17.86 -6.10
N SER A 136 12.98 17.37 -7.34
CA SER A 136 14.24 17.36 -8.09
C SER A 136 14.61 18.74 -8.62
N SER A 137 13.62 19.62 -8.80
CA SER A 137 13.81 21.01 -9.25
C SER A 137 14.06 22.02 -8.11
N GLU A 138 13.77 21.64 -6.87
CA GLU A 138 13.93 22.48 -5.67
C GLU A 138 15.37 22.52 -5.12
N ASP A 139 15.72 23.62 -4.45
CA ASP A 139 17.00 23.76 -3.75
C ASP A 139 17.13 22.74 -2.60
N HIS A 140 18.31 22.13 -2.50
CA HIS A 140 18.56 20.90 -1.76
C HIS A 140 18.32 21.01 -0.25
N GLN A 141 18.35 22.22 0.32
CA GLN A 141 18.28 22.38 1.78
C GLN A 141 16.90 22.09 2.39
N ASN A 142 15.81 22.16 1.62
CA ASN A 142 14.46 22.00 2.17
C ASN A 142 13.58 20.93 1.49
N ARG A 143 14.08 20.22 0.47
CA ARG A 143 13.30 19.27 -0.34
C ARG A 143 12.59 18.14 0.44
N TYR A 144 13.01 17.84 1.68
CA TYR A 144 12.40 16.82 2.53
C TYR A 144 11.65 17.39 3.73
N ASN A 145 11.42 18.70 3.74
CA ASN A 145 10.58 19.32 4.76
C ASN A 145 9.12 18.86 4.54
N TYR A 146 8.48 18.40 5.61
CA TYR A 146 7.11 17.89 5.57
C TYR A 146 6.12 18.92 5.03
N ASP A 147 6.21 20.19 5.47
CA ASP A 147 5.27 21.24 5.05
C ASP A 147 5.42 21.57 3.56
N ILE A 148 6.65 21.50 3.03
CA ILE A 148 6.92 21.67 1.61
C ILE A 148 6.35 20.49 0.81
N LEU A 149 6.62 19.26 1.26
CA LEU A 149 6.09 18.07 0.61
C LEU A 149 4.56 18.08 0.57
N LYS A 150 3.93 18.43 1.69
CA LYS A 150 2.47 18.58 1.77
C LYS A 150 1.96 19.64 0.79
N THR A 151 2.60 20.81 0.76
CA THR A 151 2.24 21.89 -0.18
C THR A 151 2.36 21.44 -1.63
N ASN A 152 3.42 20.70 -1.97
CA ASN A 152 3.63 20.17 -3.32
C ASN A 152 2.57 19.15 -3.71
N VAL A 153 2.22 18.24 -2.80
CA VAL A 153 1.11 17.29 -3.02
C VAL A 153 -0.21 18.02 -3.21
N GLU A 154 -0.53 19.02 -2.38
CA GLU A 154 -1.77 19.80 -2.50
C GLU A 154 -1.84 20.57 -3.83
N ASN A 155 -0.72 21.13 -4.30
CA ASN A 155 -0.66 21.81 -5.58
C ASN A 155 -0.88 20.83 -6.75
N ILE A 156 -0.21 19.68 -6.73
CA ILE A 156 -0.40 18.64 -7.75
C ILE A 156 -1.84 18.15 -7.76
N LEU A 157 -2.46 17.95 -6.60
CA LEU A 157 -3.86 17.51 -6.53
C LEU A 157 -4.83 18.54 -7.16
N LYS A 158 -4.60 19.84 -6.95
CA LYS A 158 -5.39 20.92 -7.59
C LYS A 158 -5.19 20.98 -9.10
N ASP A 159 -3.95 20.76 -9.55
CA ASP A 159 -3.65 20.71 -10.98
C ASP A 159 -4.34 19.50 -11.63
N LEU A 160 -4.28 18.34 -10.96
CA LEU A 160 -4.92 17.11 -11.41
C LEU A 160 -6.45 17.20 -11.41
N GLU A 161 -7.06 17.92 -10.46
CA GLU A 161 -8.52 18.07 -10.35
C GLU A 161 -9.17 18.53 -11.66
N ASN A 162 -8.45 19.32 -12.46
CA ASN A 162 -8.92 19.86 -13.73
C ASN A 162 -8.40 19.10 -14.97
N ASP A 163 -7.54 18.09 -14.77
CA ASP A 163 -6.93 17.30 -15.85
C ASP A 163 -7.89 16.20 -16.34
N THR A 164 -8.94 16.63 -17.02
CA THR A 164 -10.02 15.75 -17.51
C THR A 164 -9.48 14.70 -18.48
N ASP A 165 -8.51 15.07 -19.33
CA ASP A 165 -7.92 14.18 -20.31
C ASP A 165 -7.17 13.03 -19.64
N LEU A 166 -6.38 13.33 -18.60
CA LEU A 166 -5.73 12.29 -17.80
C LEU A 166 -6.73 11.29 -17.22
N PHE A 167 -7.82 11.77 -16.62
CA PHE A 167 -8.82 10.88 -16.03
C PHE A 167 -9.55 10.04 -17.07
N ILE A 168 -9.86 10.62 -18.24
CA ILE A 168 -10.42 9.87 -19.38
C ILE A 168 -9.45 8.78 -19.82
N ASP A 169 -8.16 9.10 -19.99
CA ASP A 169 -7.15 8.13 -20.39
C ASP A 169 -6.99 7.01 -19.37
N LEU A 170 -7.00 7.33 -18.07
CA LEU A 170 -6.97 6.35 -16.99
C LEU A 170 -8.18 5.41 -17.04
N LEU A 171 -9.39 5.95 -17.22
CA LEU A 171 -10.61 5.14 -17.35
C LEU A 171 -10.57 4.26 -18.61
N CYS A 172 -10.18 4.82 -19.75
CA CYS A 172 -10.03 4.09 -21.01
C CYS A 172 -8.96 2.99 -20.92
N SER A 173 -7.91 3.19 -20.11
CA SER A 173 -6.87 2.18 -19.87
C SER A 173 -7.42 0.92 -19.19
N MET A 174 -8.50 1.02 -18.41
CA MET A 174 -9.08 -0.14 -17.71
C MET A 174 -9.55 -1.23 -18.66
N ARG A 175 -10.10 -0.84 -19.81
CA ARG A 175 -10.49 -1.83 -20.81
C ARG A 175 -9.28 -2.63 -21.29
N LYS A 176 -8.17 -1.93 -21.57
CA LYS A 176 -6.91 -2.56 -21.99
C LYS A 176 -6.35 -3.50 -20.91
N ARG A 177 -6.47 -3.12 -19.62
CA ARG A 177 -6.08 -3.96 -18.48
C ARG A 177 -6.88 -5.25 -18.40
N LEU A 178 -8.21 -5.13 -18.51
CA LEU A 178 -9.11 -6.28 -18.47
C LEU A 178 -8.87 -7.23 -19.66
N ASP A 179 -8.62 -6.67 -20.85
CA ASP A 179 -8.30 -7.47 -22.02
C ASP A 179 -6.96 -8.21 -21.86
N ALA A 180 -5.94 -7.55 -21.30
CA ALA A 180 -4.65 -8.19 -20.97
C ALA A 180 -4.79 -9.27 -19.89
N LEU A 181 -5.57 -9.02 -18.84
CA LEU A 181 -5.84 -9.98 -17.78
C LEU A 181 -6.55 -11.22 -18.33
N LYS A 182 -7.53 -11.02 -19.22
CA LYS A 182 -8.23 -12.09 -19.91
C LYS A 182 -7.28 -12.91 -20.80
N ALA A 183 -6.41 -12.23 -21.56
CA ALA A 183 -5.40 -12.90 -22.38
C ALA A 183 -4.40 -13.72 -21.54
N ALA A 184 -4.08 -13.24 -20.33
CA ALA A 184 -3.24 -13.93 -19.36
C ALA A 184 -3.96 -15.03 -18.54
N GLY A 185 -5.24 -15.31 -18.81
CA GLY A 185 -6.01 -16.30 -18.06
C GLY A 185 -6.19 -15.94 -16.58
N GLY A 186 -6.23 -14.66 -16.24
CA GLY A 186 -6.27 -14.17 -14.87
C GLY A 186 -4.90 -14.08 -14.18
N GLY A 187 -3.80 -14.32 -14.90
CA GLY A 187 -2.44 -14.15 -14.40
C GLY A 187 -1.97 -12.70 -14.30
N HIS A 188 -0.73 -12.50 -13.83
CA HIS A 188 -0.11 -11.17 -13.77
C HIS A 188 0.05 -10.55 -15.17
N THR A 189 -0.11 -9.23 -15.24
CA THR A 189 0.06 -8.44 -16.47
C THR A 189 1.09 -7.33 -16.23
N ASN A 190 1.51 -6.63 -17.29
CA ASN A 190 2.45 -5.50 -17.21
C ASN A 190 1.78 -4.16 -16.83
N PHE A 191 0.54 -4.21 -16.34
CA PHE A 191 -0.25 -3.05 -15.97
C PHE A 191 -0.23 -2.77 -14.47
#